data_AF-A0A6U6WMA1-F1
#
_entry.id   AF-A0A6U6WMA1-F1
#
_cell.length_a   1.000
_cell.length_b   1.000
_cell.length_c   1.000
_cell.angle_alpha   90.00
_cell.angle_beta   90.00
_cell.angle_gamma   90.00
#
_symmetry.space_group_name_H-M   'P 1'
#
loop_
_entity.id
_entity.type
_entity.pdbx_description
1 polymer ?
#
loop_
_entity_poly.entity_id
_entity_poly.type
_entity_poly.pdbx_seq_one_letter_code
_entity_poly.pdbx_strand_id
1 'polypeptide(L)'
;MALEAQLQQSVLLKKVVDAMKDLCKDVNFDCSEKGIQVQSMDSSHVALVSLLLRESAFSEFKCERPTSLGMNVDSLAKILKMCGPSDSLKLRWQNEADTVSFQCEGGDDRIADFDLKLMQIESEHMEIPEQQYKVVAKLPSAEFQK
;
A
#
# COMPACT_ATOMS: atom_id res chain seq x y z
N MET A 1 7.63 -14.32 13.09
CA MET A 1 7.32 -13.81 11.72
C MET A 1 6.97 -12.35 11.86
N ALA A 2 7.35 -11.43 10.97
CA ALA A 2 7.09 -10.00 11.27
C ALA A 2 5.77 -9.50 10.66
N LEU A 3 5.49 -9.83 9.39
CA LEU A 3 4.26 -9.49 8.69
C LEU A 3 3.92 -10.54 7.61
N GLU A 4 2.66 -10.96 7.54
CA GLU A 4 2.09 -11.72 6.43
C GLU A 4 0.70 -11.18 6.11
N ALA A 5 0.46 -10.78 4.87
CA ALA A 5 -0.81 -10.22 4.42
C ALA A 5 -1.17 -10.73 3.03
N GLN A 6 -2.38 -11.26 2.85
CA GLN A 6 -2.86 -11.79 1.59
C GLN A 6 -4.11 -11.04 1.12
N LEU A 7 -4.05 -10.53 -0.10
CA LEU A 7 -5.18 -9.96 -0.82
C LEU A 7 -5.69 -10.99 -1.83
N GLN A 8 -7.01 -11.21 -1.85
CA GLN A 8 -7.64 -12.07 -2.86
C GLN A 8 -7.46 -11.54 -4.28
N GLN A 9 -7.41 -10.21 -4.44
CA GLN A 9 -7.24 -9.57 -5.74
C GLN A 9 -6.13 -8.53 -5.68
N SER A 10 -5.02 -8.80 -6.39
CA SER A 10 -3.87 -7.90 -6.50
C SER A 10 -4.23 -6.53 -7.10
N VAL A 11 -5.30 -6.48 -7.92
CA VAL A 11 -5.79 -5.26 -8.56
C VAL A 11 -6.15 -4.16 -7.55
N LEU A 12 -6.53 -4.53 -6.33
CA LEU A 12 -6.86 -3.56 -5.28
C LEU A 12 -5.64 -2.72 -4.93
N LEU A 13 -4.54 -3.37 -4.54
CA LEU A 13 -3.30 -2.67 -4.20
C LEU A 13 -2.69 -1.98 -5.43
N LYS A 14 -2.79 -2.60 -6.61
CA LYS A 14 -2.33 -1.99 -7.87
C LYS A 14 -3.00 -0.66 -8.15
N LYS A 15 -4.33 -0.57 -8.04
CA LYS A 15 -5.07 0.68 -8.27
C LYS A 15 -4.71 1.76 -7.24
N VAL A 16 -4.50 1.37 -5.99
CA VAL A 16 -4.10 2.29 -4.92
C VAL A 16 -2.70 2.85 -5.19
N VAL A 17 -1.74 1.98 -5.52
CA VAL A 17 -0.36 2.38 -5.87
C VAL A 17 -0.34 3.23 -7.14
N ASP A 18 -1.12 2.88 -8.16
CA ASP A 18 -1.23 3.67 -9.39
C ASP A 18 -1.81 5.07 -9.14
N ALA A 19 -2.68 5.24 -8.15
CA ALA A 19 -3.25 6.54 -7.79
C ALA A 19 -2.27 7.42 -7.00
N MET A 20 -1.29 6.84 -6.31
CA MET A 20 -0.34 7.59 -5.46
C MET A 20 1.03 7.83 -6.11
N LYS A 21 1.41 7.03 -7.11
CA LYS A 21 2.76 7.10 -7.74
C LYS A 21 3.12 8.46 -8.31
N ASP A 22 2.13 9.23 -8.78
CA ASP A 22 2.37 10.53 -9.42
C ASP A 22 2.54 11.65 -8.38
N LEU A 23 2.19 11.39 -7.11
CA LEU A 23 2.29 12.34 -6.00
C LEU A 23 3.48 12.03 -5.08
N CYS A 24 3.68 10.75 -4.77
CA CYS A 24 4.66 10.30 -3.78
C CYS A 24 5.60 9.27 -4.40
N LYS A 25 6.91 9.51 -4.34
CA LYS A 25 7.93 8.60 -4.87
C LYS A 25 8.28 7.48 -3.90
N ASP A 26 8.47 7.84 -2.64
CA ASP A 26 8.94 6.96 -1.59
C ASP A 26 8.00 7.11 -0.39
N VAL A 27 7.43 6.00 0.07
CA VAL A 27 6.40 6.01 1.11
C VAL A 27 6.65 4.91 2.13
N ASN A 28 6.30 5.19 3.39
CA ASN A 28 6.27 4.19 4.45
C ASN A 28 4.91 3.51 4.50
N PHE A 29 4.93 2.17 4.45
CA PHE A 29 3.78 1.32 4.74
C PHE A 29 3.85 0.88 6.20
N ASP A 30 3.10 1.59 7.05
CA ASP A 30 3.03 1.33 8.48
C ASP A 30 2.03 0.20 8.74
N CYS A 31 2.57 -0.95 9.09
CA CYS A 31 1.82 -2.17 9.33
C CYS A 31 1.61 -2.34 10.84
N SER A 32 0.37 -2.61 11.22
CA SER A 32 -0.06 -2.86 12.59
C SER A 32 -1.12 -3.97 12.60
N GLU A 33 -1.54 -4.44 13.77
CA GLU A 33 -2.65 -5.38 13.90
C GLU A 33 -3.94 -4.89 13.22
N LYS A 34 -4.17 -3.56 13.16
CA LYS A 34 -5.37 -2.98 12.54
C LYS A 34 -5.36 -3.01 11.01
N GLY A 35 -4.21 -3.29 10.40
CA GLY A 35 -3.99 -3.22 8.96
C GLY A 35 -2.78 -2.37 8.58
N ILE A 36 -2.76 -1.93 7.32
CA ILE A 36 -1.67 -1.19 6.69
C ILE A 36 -2.10 0.26 6.47
N GLN A 37 -1.27 1.20 6.90
CA GLN A 37 -1.47 2.64 6.74
C GLN A 37 -0.34 3.24 5.92
N VAL A 38 -0.67 4.28 5.15
CA VAL A 38 0.33 5.11 4.47
C VAL A 38 -0.06 6.55 4.68
N GLN A 39 0.90 7.36 5.11
CA GLN A 39 0.78 8.81 5.13
C GLN A 39 2.00 9.41 4.45
N SER A 40 1.78 10.22 3.42
CA SER A 40 2.86 10.84 2.67
C SER A 40 2.43 12.18 2.07
N MET A 41 3.36 13.12 2.02
CA MET A 41 3.19 14.41 1.36
C MET A 41 3.69 14.34 -0.08
N ASP A 42 3.14 15.20 -0.92
CA ASP A 42 3.70 15.42 -2.25
C ASP A 42 5.01 16.22 -2.18
N SER A 43 5.74 16.27 -3.29
CA SER A 43 7.03 17.00 -3.37
C SER A 43 6.95 18.49 -3.05
N SER A 44 5.78 19.13 -3.19
CA SER A 44 5.57 20.54 -2.84
C SER A 44 5.09 20.76 -1.41
N HIS A 45 4.82 19.69 -0.65
CA HIS A 45 4.27 19.74 0.71
C HIS A 45 2.92 20.48 0.82
N VAL A 46 2.09 20.40 -0.22
CA VAL A 46 0.75 21.03 -0.28
C VAL A 46 -0.36 20.00 -0.15
N ALA A 47 -0.17 18.78 -0.67
CA ALA A 47 -1.15 17.70 -0.66
C ALA A 47 -0.68 16.55 0.24
N LEU A 48 -1.61 16.05 1.07
CA LEU A 48 -1.41 14.89 1.93
C LEU A 48 -2.19 13.70 1.38
N VAL A 49 -1.48 12.59 1.15
CA VAL A 49 -2.08 11.29 0.87
C VAL A 49 -2.18 10.53 2.19
N SER A 50 -3.39 10.13 2.56
CA SER A 50 -3.66 9.26 3.71
C SER A 50 -4.46 8.05 3.26
N LEU A 51 -3.89 6.87 3.44
CA LEU A 51 -4.45 5.58 3.05
C LEU A 51 -4.56 4.67 4.28
N LEU A 52 -5.67 3.95 4.38
CA LEU A 52 -5.88 2.90 5.36
C LEU A 52 -6.47 1.66 4.69
N LEU A 53 -5.71 0.57 4.68
CA LEU A 53 -6.17 -0.77 4.35
C LEU A 53 -6.36 -1.54 5.66
N ARG A 54 -7.61 -1.71 6.08
CA ARG A 54 -7.95 -2.43 7.31
C ARG A 54 -7.65 -3.92 7.14
N GLU A 55 -7.38 -4.61 8.26
CA GLU A 55 -7.18 -6.08 8.29
C GLU A 55 -8.30 -6.84 7.54
N SER A 56 -9.54 -6.34 7.60
CA SER A 56 -10.71 -6.95 6.96
C SER A 56 -10.70 -6.89 5.43
N ALA A 57 -9.80 -6.11 4.83
CA ALA A 57 -9.59 -6.10 3.37
C ALA A 57 -8.75 -7.30 2.89
N PHE A 58 -8.08 -8.00 3.81
CA PHE A 58 -7.20 -9.12 3.52
C PHE A 58 -7.90 -10.45 3.83
N SER A 59 -7.60 -11.50 3.06
CA SER A 59 -8.06 -12.86 3.37
C SER A 59 -7.27 -13.49 4.52
N GLU A 60 -5.98 -13.18 4.58
CA GLU A 60 -5.10 -13.54 5.70
C GLU A 60 -4.32 -12.28 6.08
N PHE A 61 -4.29 -11.95 7.37
CA PHE A 61 -3.49 -10.83 7.86
C PHE A 61 -2.92 -11.18 9.24
N LYS A 62 -1.60 -11.06 9.37
CA LYS A 62 -0.87 -11.30 10.59
C LYS A 62 0.28 -10.30 10.69
N CYS A 63 0.23 -9.45 11.70
CA CYS A 63 1.30 -8.51 12.02
C CYS A 63 1.66 -8.71 13.50
N GLU A 64 2.83 -9.31 13.79
CA GLU A 64 3.23 -9.63 15.17
C GLU A 64 3.78 -8.41 15.91
N ARG A 65 4.41 -7.48 15.18
CA ARG A 65 4.98 -6.26 15.72
C ARG A 65 4.69 -5.11 14.76
N PRO A 66 4.31 -3.91 15.27
CA PRO A 66 4.24 -2.72 14.43
C PRO A 66 5.55 -2.52 13.68
N THR A 67 5.47 -2.33 12.37
CA THR A 67 6.65 -2.16 11.52
C THR A 67 6.36 -1.16 10.41
N SER A 68 7.38 -0.43 9.99
CA SER A 68 7.31 0.53 8.90
C SER A 68 8.16 0.03 7.75
N LEU A 69 7.53 -0.19 6.60
CA LEU A 69 8.19 -0.69 5.39
C LEU A 69 8.31 0.45 4.39
N GLY A 70 9.49 1.08 4.32
CA GLY A 70 9.78 2.13 3.35
C GLY A 70 9.99 1.56 1.96
N MET A 71 9.14 1.93 1.01
CA MET A 71 9.15 1.39 -0.35
C MET A 71 9.14 2.50 -1.39
N ASN A 72 9.89 2.28 -2.47
CA ASN A 72 9.78 3.09 -3.67
C ASN A 72 8.51 2.69 -4.45
N VAL A 73 7.60 3.65 -4.64
CA VAL A 73 6.27 3.44 -5.23
C VAL A 73 6.37 3.03 -6.70
N ASP A 74 7.33 3.58 -7.45
CA ASP A 74 7.56 3.22 -8.85
C ASP A 74 7.98 1.75 -9.01
N SER A 75 8.83 1.28 -8.11
CA SER A 75 9.32 -0.11 -8.09
C SER A 75 8.20 -1.06 -7.67
N LEU A 76 7.42 -0.69 -6.66
CA LEU A 76 6.22 -1.42 -6.25
C LEU A 76 5.21 -1.51 -7.41
N ALA A 77 4.96 -0.41 -8.13
CA ALA A 77 4.06 -0.39 -9.28
C ALA A 77 4.52 -1.33 -10.41
N LYS A 78 5.83 -1.45 -10.64
CA LYS A 78 6.39 -2.40 -11.62
C LYS A 78 6.13 -3.85 -11.22
N ILE A 79 6.30 -4.20 -9.94
CA ILE A 79 5.99 -5.55 -9.42
C ILE A 79 4.50 -5.85 -9.61
N LEU A 80 3.63 -4.93 -9.20
CA LEU A 80 2.17 -5.11 -9.31
C LEU A 80 1.66 -5.15 -10.76
N LYS A 81 2.43 -4.65 -11.74
CA LYS A 81 2.11 -4.80 -13.17
C LYS A 81 2.29 -6.23 -13.67
N MET A 82 3.15 -7.03 -13.04
CA MET A 82 3.38 -8.43 -13.42
C MET A 82 2.26 -9.35 -12.93
N CYS A 83 1.49 -8.91 -11.94
CA CYS A 83 0.37 -9.66 -11.39
C CYS A 83 -0.90 -9.43 -12.24
N GLY A 84 -1.59 -10.52 -12.55
CA GLY A 84 -2.86 -10.52 -13.25
C GLY A 84 -3.97 -9.90 -12.40
N PRO A 85 -5.05 -9.37 -13.02
CA PRO A 85 -6.11 -8.66 -12.31
C PRO A 85 -6.89 -9.55 -11.32
N SER A 86 -6.92 -10.85 -11.56
CA SER A 86 -7.55 -11.87 -10.70
C SER A 86 -6.56 -12.63 -9.81
N ASP A 87 -5.27 -12.31 -9.89
CA ASP A 87 -4.24 -13.02 -9.13
C ASP A 87 -4.32 -12.58 -7.66
N SER A 88 -4.14 -13.52 -6.74
CA SER A 88 -3.95 -13.18 -5.33
C SER A 88 -2.54 -12.67 -5.09
N LEU A 89 -2.40 -11.76 -4.14
CA LEU A 89 -1.13 -11.13 -3.77
C LEU A 89 -0.86 -11.39 -2.29
N LYS A 90 0.27 -12.04 -1.98
CA LYS A 90 0.75 -12.26 -0.62
C LYS A 90 2.01 -11.43 -0.38
N LEU A 91 1.98 -10.59 0.66
CA LEU A 91 3.10 -9.80 1.17
C LEU A 91 3.70 -10.52 2.37
N ARG A 92 5.03 -10.64 2.41
CA ARG A 92 5.77 -11.26 3.52
C ARG A 92 6.98 -10.42 3.88
N TRP A 93 7.16 -10.19 5.17
CA TRP A 93 8.36 -9.58 5.73
C TRP A 93 8.73 -10.24 7.05
N GLN A 94 10.00 -10.57 7.24
CA GLN A 94 10.48 -11.33 8.40
C GLN A 94 11.88 -10.87 8.84
N ASN A 95 12.21 -11.10 10.11
CA ASN A 95 13.56 -11.00 10.68
C ASN A 95 14.30 -9.68 10.41
N GLU A 96 13.58 -8.55 10.39
CA GLU A 96 14.20 -7.23 10.12
C GLU A 96 14.98 -7.22 8.79
N ALA A 97 14.48 -7.98 7.80
CA ALA A 97 15.09 -8.05 6.49
C ALA A 97 15.06 -6.71 5.76
N ASP A 98 16.10 -6.45 4.96
CA ASP A 98 16.19 -5.30 4.07
C ASP A 98 15.28 -5.41 2.84
N THR A 99 14.52 -6.50 2.70
CA THR A 99 13.64 -6.75 1.56
C THR A 99 12.27 -7.23 2.02
N VAL A 100 11.23 -6.81 1.32
CA VAL A 100 9.87 -7.35 1.42
C VAL A 100 9.59 -8.24 0.22
N SER A 101 8.99 -9.40 0.46
CA SER A 101 8.66 -10.37 -0.59
C SER A 101 7.19 -10.26 -0.98
N PHE A 102 6.93 -10.20 -2.27
CA PHE A 102 5.62 -10.23 -2.89
C PHE A 102 5.47 -11.52 -3.68
N GLN A 103 4.44 -12.29 -3.38
CA GLN A 103 4.09 -13.51 -4.10
C GLN A 103 2.75 -13.31 -4.78
N CYS A 104 2.74 -13.41 -6.11
CA CYS A 104 1.54 -13.37 -6.93
C CYS A 104 1.19 -14.76 -7.41
N GLU A 105 -0.03 -15.21 -7.08
CA GLU A 105 -0.55 -16.52 -7.46
C GLU A 105 -1.73 -16.34 -8.42
N GLY A 106 -1.59 -16.87 -9.63
CA GLY A 106 -2.63 -16.87 -10.65
C GLY A 106 -3.39 -18.19 -10.71
N GLY A 107 -4.50 -18.22 -11.46
CA GLY A 107 -5.36 -19.40 -11.58
C GLY A 107 -4.75 -20.63 -12.28
N ASP A 108 -3.64 -20.46 -13.01
CA ASP A 108 -2.97 -21.54 -13.77
C ASP A 108 -1.79 -22.17 -12.98
N ASP A 109 -1.88 -22.25 -11.65
CA ASP A 109 -0.77 -22.65 -10.74
C ASP A 109 0.52 -21.81 -10.89
N ARG A 110 0.41 -20.66 -11.56
CA ARG A 110 1.54 -19.74 -11.76
C ARG A 110 1.80 -18.97 -10.47
N ILE A 111 2.96 -19.24 -9.87
CA ILE A 111 3.49 -18.50 -8.73
C ILE A 111 4.64 -17.61 -9.21
N ALA A 112 4.55 -16.32 -8.93
CA ALA A 112 5.59 -15.34 -9.22
C ALA A 112 6.03 -14.65 -7.94
N ASP A 113 7.29 -14.85 -7.55
CA ASP A 113 7.90 -14.23 -6.37
C ASP A 113 8.77 -13.03 -6.78
N PHE A 114 8.63 -11.93 -6.05
CA PHE A 114 9.38 -10.70 -6.25
C PHE A 114 9.88 -10.18 -4.91
N ASP A 115 11.15 -9.81 -4.84
CA ASP A 115 11.71 -9.13 -3.68
C ASP A 115 11.94 -7.65 -3.97
N LEU A 116 11.44 -6.79 -3.10
CA LEU A 116 11.65 -5.35 -3.17
C LEU A 116 12.55 -4.92 -2.02
N LYS A 117 13.63 -4.21 -2.34
CA LYS A 117 14.51 -3.64 -1.33
C LYS A 117 13.82 -2.47 -0.62
N LEU A 118 13.84 -2.54 0.70
CA LEU A 118 13.32 -1.51 1.59
C LEU A 118 14.30 -0.34 1.68
N MET A 119 13.75 0.81 2.03
CA MET A 119 14.50 2.04 2.25
C MET A 119 14.18 2.60 3.63
N GLN A 120 15.14 3.29 4.22
CA GLN A 120 14.89 4.09 5.40
C GLN A 120 14.36 5.44 4.95
N ILE A 121 13.08 5.70 5.24
CA ILE A 121 12.41 6.95 4.90
C ILE A 121 12.05 7.62 6.22
N GLU A 122 12.60 8.82 6.43
CA GLU A 122 12.17 9.68 7.52
C GLU A 122 10.76 10.17 7.22
N SER A 123 9.83 9.84 8.11
CA SER A 123 8.42 10.21 7.97
C SER A 123 7.96 10.88 9.24
N GLU A 124 7.45 12.10 9.11
CA GLU A 124 6.74 12.79 10.17
C GLU A 124 5.26 12.42 10.06
N HIS A 125 4.77 11.66 11.05
CA HIS A 125 3.33 11.44 11.17
C HIS A 125 2.64 12.75 11.55
N MET A 126 1.75 13.20 10.67
CA MET A 126 0.95 14.40 10.88
C MET A 126 -0.43 14.02 11.42
N GLU A 127 -0.85 14.69 12.48
CA GLU A 127 -2.22 14.60 12.95
C GLU A 127 -3.15 15.32 11.97
N ILE A 128 -4.14 14.60 11.44
CA ILE A 128 -5.17 15.18 10.60
C ILE A 128 -6.28 15.71 11.52
N PRO A 129 -6.47 17.03 11.63
CA PRO A 129 -7.48 17.59 12.51
C PRO A 129 -8.89 17.27 11.99
N GLU A 130 -9.81 16.95 12.91
CA GLU A 130 -11.23 16.88 12.57
C GLU A 130 -11.75 18.28 12.28
N GLN A 131 -12.08 18.56 11.01
CA GLN A 131 -12.60 19.85 10.59
C GLN A 131 -14.06 19.73 10.10
N GLN A 132 -14.92 20.63 10.59
CA GLN A 132 -16.28 20.77 10.07
C GLN A 132 -16.26 21.61 8.79
N TYR A 133 -16.53 20.97 7.66
CA TYR A 133 -16.63 21.63 6.36
C TYR A 133 -18.00 22.31 6.19
N LYS A 134 -17.99 23.52 5.61
CA LYS A 134 -19.22 24.29 5.32
C LYS A 134 -20.13 23.61 4.30
N VAL A 135 -19.54 22.88 3.35
CA VAL A 135 -20.22 22.20 2.26
C VAL A 135 -19.56 20.84 2.05
N VAL A 136 -20.38 19.81 1.87
CA VAL A 136 -19.94 18.46 1.48
C VAL A 136 -20.73 18.07 0.24
N ALA A 137 -20.05 17.87 -0.88
CA ALA A 137 -20.64 17.43 -2.14
C ALA A 137 -20.22 15.98 -2.45
N LYS A 138 -21.16 15.18 -2.94
CA LYS A 138 -20.92 13.81 -3.42
C LYS A 138 -21.32 13.73 -4.88
N LEU A 139 -20.39 13.30 -5.73
CA LEU A 139 -20.60 13.13 -7.15
C LEU A 139 -19.87 11.88 -7.67
N PRO A 140 -20.26 11.34 -8.83
CA PRO A 140 -19.54 10.24 -9.46
C PRO A 140 -18.07 10.62 -9.73
N SER A 141 -17.12 9.80 -9.31
CA SER A 141 -15.68 10.06 -9.53
C SER A 141 -15.32 10.21 -11.00
N ALA A 142 -16.00 9.47 -11.89
CA ALA A 142 -15.82 9.56 -13.34
C ALA A 142 -16.30 10.90 -13.93
N GLU A 143 -17.21 11.60 -13.24
CA GLU A 143 -17.64 12.95 -13.63
C GLU A 143 -16.67 14.00 -13.08
N PHE A 144 -16.20 13.83 -11.84
CA PHE A 144 -15.19 14.72 -11.24
C PHE A 144 -13.85 14.72 -11.98
N GLN A 145 -13.48 13.61 -12.62
CA GLN A 145 -12.24 13.51 -13.39
C GLN A 145 -12.25 14.31 -14.70
N LYS A 146 -13.44 14.61 -15.26
CA LYS A 146 -13.58 15.33 -16.53
C LYS A 146 -13.39 16.84 -16.35
#